data_AF-A0A836R8K6-F1
#
_entry.id   AF-A0A836R8K6-F1
#
_cell.length_a   1.000
_cell.length_b   1.000
_cell.length_c   1.000
_cell.angle_alpha   90.00
_cell.angle_beta   90.00
_cell.angle_gamma   90.00
#
_symmetry.space_group_name_H-M   'P 1'
#
loop_
_entity.id
_entity.type
_entity.pdbx_description
1 polymer ?
#
loop_
_entity_poly.entity_id
_entity_poly.type
_entity_poly.pdbx_seq_one_letter_code
_entity_poly.pdbx_strand_id
1 'polypeptide(L)'
;KYKLVDKEEFSISDRGQIEDDFLSGFTKNISGNGMLIIVKKDIAKLGNLLEISFRLPGRTKIFNVIGEIVRIAEEVRTEGDDEIGVGVRFVKISEKDRTEIIRYIFDKQREIIKKGLLYAQRKGG
;
A
#
# COMPACT_ATOMS: atom_id res chain seq x y z
N LYS A 1 5.95 2.39 -5.19
CA LYS A 1 5.80 2.97 -6.55
C LYS A 1 4.61 2.31 -7.24
N TYR A 2 4.03 2.92 -8.27
CA TYR A 2 2.88 2.38 -9.01
C TYR A 2 2.96 2.72 -10.51
N LYS A 3 2.27 1.96 -11.35
CA LYS A 3 2.00 2.27 -12.76
C LYS A 3 0.59 1.83 -13.16
N LEU A 4 -0.05 2.56 -14.08
CA LEU A 4 -1.35 2.17 -14.64
C LEU A 4 -1.16 0.98 -15.58
N VAL A 5 -2.07 0.01 -15.54
CA VAL A 5 -2.02 -1.18 -16.40
C VAL A 5 -3.37 -1.44 -17.06
N ASP A 6 -3.35 -1.97 -18.29
CA ASP A 6 -4.55 -2.33 -19.02
C ASP A 6 -5.22 -3.58 -18.44
N LYS A 7 -6.56 -3.61 -18.52
CA LYS A 7 -7.37 -4.71 -17.98
C LYS A 7 -7.16 -6.05 -18.70
N GLU A 8 -6.66 -6.02 -19.93
CA GLU A 8 -6.49 -7.22 -20.76
C GLU A 8 -5.08 -7.83 -20.70
N GLU A 9 -4.08 -7.12 -20.14
CA GLU A 9 -2.65 -7.53 -20.18
C GLU A 9 -1.92 -7.47 -18.82
N PHE A 10 -2.60 -7.63 -17.68
CA PHE A 10 -1.93 -7.54 -16.38
C PHE A 10 -1.35 -8.90 -15.88
N SER A 11 -0.04 -9.08 -16.05
CA SER A 11 0.74 -10.07 -15.30
C SER A 11 1.47 -9.40 -14.13
N ILE A 12 1.71 -10.15 -13.03
CA ILE A 12 2.63 -9.63 -12.02
C ILE A 12 4.02 -9.76 -12.64
N SER A 13 4.74 -8.66 -12.81
CA SER A 13 6.13 -8.75 -13.21
C SER A 13 6.93 -9.43 -12.09
N ASP A 14 7.44 -10.64 -12.34
CA ASP A 14 8.26 -11.42 -11.40
C ASP A 14 9.67 -10.83 -11.19
N ARG A 15 9.93 -9.63 -11.75
CA ARG A 15 11.21 -8.96 -11.61
C ARG A 15 11.26 -8.33 -10.22
N GLY A 16 12.10 -8.88 -9.35
CA GLY A 16 12.42 -8.32 -8.03
C GLY A 16 13.13 -6.95 -8.07
N GLN A 17 12.97 -6.19 -9.15
CA GLN A 17 13.49 -4.83 -9.35
C GLN A 17 12.30 -3.92 -9.64
N ILE A 18 12.26 -2.78 -8.95
CA ILE A 18 11.26 -1.75 -9.22
C ILE A 18 11.72 -1.03 -10.50
N GLU A 19 11.06 -1.28 -11.62
CA GLU A 19 11.40 -0.68 -12.92
C GLU A 19 11.34 0.86 -12.86
N ASP A 20 12.05 1.52 -13.79
CA ASP A 20 12.18 2.98 -13.82
C ASP A 20 10.87 3.69 -14.23
N ASP A 21 9.97 3.01 -14.94
CA ASP A 21 8.69 3.56 -15.43
C ASP A 21 7.63 3.69 -14.32
N PHE A 22 7.93 3.26 -13.10
CA PHE A 22 7.01 3.37 -11.98
C PHE A 22 7.08 4.74 -11.30
N LEU A 23 5.92 5.34 -11.07
CA LEU A 23 5.78 6.59 -10.31
C LEU A 23 5.95 6.34 -8.81
N SER A 24 6.64 7.24 -8.11
CA SER A 24 6.70 7.21 -6.64
C SER A 24 5.31 7.45 -6.05
N GLY A 25 4.98 6.73 -5.00
CA GLY A 25 3.73 6.90 -4.26
C GLY A 25 3.95 6.48 -2.81
N PHE A 26 3.22 7.12 -1.90
CA PHE A 26 3.30 6.87 -0.47
C PHE A 26 2.05 6.12 -0.02
N THR A 27 2.21 5.17 0.89
CA THR A 27 1.08 4.46 1.51
C THR A 27 0.76 5.08 2.87
N LYS A 28 -0.51 5.41 3.09
CA LYS A 28 -0.97 5.95 4.39
C LYS A 28 -1.39 4.82 5.33
N ASN A 29 -1.99 3.77 4.78
CA ASN A 29 -2.44 2.58 5.51
C ASN A 29 -2.40 1.34 4.60
N ILE A 30 -2.03 0.19 5.17
CA ILE A 30 -2.04 -1.11 4.49
C ILE A 30 -2.86 -2.13 5.29
N SER A 31 -3.63 -2.95 4.59
CA SER A 31 -4.40 -4.08 5.11
C SER A 31 -4.10 -5.34 4.30
N GLY A 32 -4.61 -6.49 4.73
CA GLY A 32 -4.46 -7.74 3.96
C GLY A 32 -5.16 -7.75 2.59
N ASN A 33 -6.10 -6.83 2.35
CA ASN A 33 -6.92 -6.78 1.13
C ASN A 33 -6.69 -5.54 0.27
N GLY A 34 -5.84 -4.62 0.69
CA GLY A 34 -5.68 -3.36 0.00
C GLY A 34 -4.88 -2.34 0.78
N MET A 35 -4.70 -1.17 0.17
CA MET A 35 -3.95 -0.06 0.75
C MET A 35 -4.53 1.28 0.31
N LEU A 36 -4.26 2.32 1.10
CA LEU A 36 -4.46 3.71 0.71
C LEU A 36 -3.12 4.24 0.21
N ILE A 37 -3.07 4.67 -1.04
CA ILE A 37 -1.87 5.27 -1.65
C ILE A 37 -2.17 6.68 -2.16
N ILE A 38 -1.13 7.52 -2.23
CA ILE A 38 -1.18 8.82 -2.89
C ILE A 38 -0.68 8.64 -4.33
N VAL A 39 -1.47 9.12 -5.28
CA VAL A 39 -1.19 9.04 -6.72
C VAL A 39 -1.44 10.40 -7.38
N LYS A 40 -0.93 10.59 -8.60
CA LYS A 40 -1.29 11.75 -9.42
C LYS A 40 -2.78 11.73 -9.76
N LYS A 41 -3.39 12.92 -9.77
CA LYS A 41 -4.84 13.10 -9.94
C LYS A 41 -5.38 12.59 -11.29
N ASP A 42 -4.59 12.67 -12.35
CA ASP A 42 -4.91 12.16 -13.69
C ASP A 42 -5.11 10.64 -13.74
N ILE A 43 -4.44 9.90 -12.85
CA ILE A 43 -4.52 8.43 -12.75
C ILE A 43 -5.67 7.98 -11.82
N ALA A 44 -6.18 8.88 -10.96
CA ALA A 44 -7.14 8.59 -9.89
C ALA A 44 -8.59 8.38 -10.39
N LYS A 45 -8.81 7.37 -11.25
CA LYS A 45 -10.13 7.00 -11.76
C LYS A 45 -10.59 5.65 -11.19
N LEU A 46 -11.83 5.58 -10.74
CA LEU A 46 -12.43 4.34 -10.22
C LEU A 46 -12.37 3.22 -11.26
N GLY A 47 -12.03 2.02 -10.80
CA GLY A 47 -11.89 0.83 -11.64
C GLY A 47 -10.60 0.75 -12.45
N ASN A 48 -9.71 1.75 -12.38
CA ASN A 48 -8.37 1.65 -12.93
C ASN A 48 -7.56 0.60 -12.18
N LEU A 49 -6.74 -0.16 -12.91
CA LEU A 49 -5.82 -1.12 -12.34
C LEU A 49 -4.42 -0.51 -12.23
N LEU A 50 -3.79 -0.71 -11.08
CA LEU A 50 -2.45 -0.27 -10.79
C LEU A 50 -1.57 -1.50 -10.50
N GLU A 51 -0.43 -1.59 -11.18
CA GLU A 51 0.67 -2.42 -10.70
C GLU A 51 1.44 -1.63 -9.65
N ILE A 52 1.59 -2.21 -8.46
CA ILE A 52 2.15 -1.54 -7.29
C ILE A 52 3.28 -2.38 -6.73
N SER A 53 4.45 -1.76 -6.60
CA SER A 53 5.63 -2.34 -5.95
C SER A 53 5.96 -1.54 -4.70
N PHE A 54 6.04 -2.23 -3.56
CA PHE A 54 6.30 -1.59 -2.27
C PHE A 54 7.14 -2.45 -1.33
N ARG A 55 7.70 -1.82 -0.30
CA ARG A 55 8.39 -2.49 0.80
C ARG A 55 7.69 -2.18 2.11
N LEU A 56 7.65 -3.16 3.00
CA LEU A 56 7.19 -2.95 4.36
C LEU A 56 8.33 -2.30 5.18
N PRO A 57 8.04 -1.33 6.07
CA PRO A 57 9.06 -0.70 6.88
C PRO A 57 9.89 -1.73 7.68
N GLY A 58 11.22 -1.64 7.56
CA GLY A 58 12.16 -2.57 8.19
C GLY A 58 12.30 -3.92 7.48
N ARG A 59 11.73 -4.10 6.28
CA ARG A 59 11.87 -5.29 5.45
C ARG A 59 12.57 -4.93 4.13
N THR A 60 13.41 -5.84 3.64
CA THR A 60 14.13 -5.68 2.37
C THR A 60 13.34 -6.21 1.18
N LYS A 61 12.44 -7.17 1.41
CA LYS A 61 11.59 -7.79 0.40
C LYS A 61 10.67 -6.78 -0.27
N ILE A 62 10.61 -6.85 -1.60
CA ILE A 62 9.67 -6.09 -2.43
C ILE A 62 8.41 -6.96 -2.64
N PHE A 63 7.26 -6.33 -2.49
CA PHE A 63 5.95 -6.90 -2.76
C PHE A 63 5.41 -6.30 -4.05
N ASN A 64 4.98 -7.16 -4.98
CA ASN A 64 4.35 -6.77 -6.23
C ASN A 64 2.88 -7.20 -6.20
N VAL A 65 1.97 -6.26 -6.45
CA VAL A 65 0.53 -6.50 -6.46
C VAL A 65 -0.11 -5.80 -7.64
N ILE A 66 -1.20 -6.36 -8.15
CA ILE A 66 -2.15 -5.63 -8.98
C ILE A 66 -3.33 -5.25 -8.10
N GLY A 67 -3.69 -3.97 -8.12
CA GLY A 67 -4.79 -3.43 -7.34
C GLY A 67 -5.73 -2.57 -8.16
N GLU A 68 -7.00 -2.57 -7.79
CA GLU A 68 -8.04 -1.76 -8.41
C GLU A 68 -8.34 -0.54 -7.54
N ILE A 69 -8.43 0.64 -8.15
CA ILE A 69 -8.90 1.86 -7.49
C ILE A 69 -10.40 1.70 -7.19
N VAL A 70 -10.75 1.55 -5.92
CA VAL A 70 -12.15 1.37 -5.45
C VAL A 70 -12.71 2.57 -4.71
N ARG A 71 -11.86 3.54 -4.34
CA ARG A 71 -12.28 4.78 -3.66
C ARG A 71 -11.32 5.91 -3.98
N ILE A 72 -11.84 7.13 -4.14
CA ILE A 72 -11.07 8.37 -4.12
C ILE A 72 -11.21 8.98 -2.73
N ALA A 73 -10.10 9.35 -2.09
CA ALA A 73 -10.03 9.92 -0.75
C ALA A 73 -9.58 11.38 -0.86
N GLU A 74 -10.53 12.26 -1.20
CA GLU A 74 -10.28 13.69 -1.40
C GLU A 74 -9.77 14.41 -0.15
N GLU A 75 -9.95 13.82 1.04
CA GLU A 75 -9.40 14.31 2.30
C GLU A 75 -7.87 14.13 2.41
N VAL A 76 -7.25 13.43 1.46
CA VAL A 76 -5.80 13.21 1.38
C VAL A 76 -5.28 13.86 0.10
N ARG A 77 -4.92 15.14 0.19
CA ARG A 77 -4.33 15.93 -0.90
C ARG A 77 -2.95 16.45 -0.48
N THR A 78 -2.07 16.67 -1.44
CA THR A 78 -0.79 17.34 -1.22
C THR A 78 -0.90 18.85 -1.45
N GLU A 79 0.06 19.61 -0.90
CA GLU A 79 0.18 21.03 -1.19
C GLU A 79 0.40 21.22 -2.70
N GLY A 80 -0.58 21.79 -3.40
CA GLY A 80 -0.57 21.95 -4.87
C GLY A 80 -1.71 21.25 -5.62
N ASP A 81 -2.48 20.37 -4.96
CA ASP A 81 -3.69 19.72 -5.53
C ASP A 81 -3.44 18.74 -6.72
N ASP A 82 -2.18 18.41 -7.02
CA ASP A 82 -1.76 17.53 -8.12
C ASP A 82 -1.77 16.03 -7.75
N GLU A 83 -1.76 15.70 -6.46
CA GLU A 83 -1.85 14.33 -5.95
C GLU A 83 -3.04 14.14 -5.03
N ILE A 84 -3.59 12.93 -5.04
CA ILE A 84 -4.78 12.56 -4.29
C ILE A 84 -4.67 11.14 -3.73
N GLY A 85 -5.27 10.90 -2.57
CA GLY A 85 -5.40 9.58 -1.99
C GLY A 85 -6.39 8.71 -2.76
N VAL A 86 -6.02 7.46 -3.01
CA VAL A 86 -6.90 6.44 -3.56
C VAL A 86 -6.86 5.16 -2.74
N GLY A 87 -8.05 4.62 -2.45
CA GLY A 87 -8.20 3.30 -1.86
C GLY A 87 -8.07 2.25 -2.94
N VAL A 88 -7.09 1.37 -2.79
CA VAL A 88 -6.79 0.29 -3.73
C VAL A 88 -7.10 -1.05 -3.11
N ARG A 89 -7.91 -1.87 -3.78
CA ARG A 89 -8.18 -3.27 -3.42
C ARG A 89 -7.22 -4.18 -4.19
N PHE A 90 -6.53 -5.10 -3.51
CA PHE A 90 -5.68 -6.08 -4.19
C PHE A 90 -6.52 -7.07 -4.99
N VAL A 91 -6.35 -7.08 -6.31
CA VAL A 91 -6.99 -8.03 -7.22
C VAL A 91 -6.07 -9.20 -7.58
N LYS A 92 -4.75 -8.97 -7.53
CA LYS A 92 -3.73 -10.02 -7.76
C LYS A 92 -2.57 -9.85 -6.79
N ILE A 93 -2.32 -10.87 -6.00
CA ILE A 93 -1.20 -10.98 -5.05
C ILE A 93 -0.98 -12.47 -4.77
N SER A 94 0.26 -12.90 -4.57
CA SER A 94 0.50 -14.29 -4.16
C SER A 94 0.02 -14.53 -2.72
N GLU A 95 -0.52 -15.71 -2.42
CA GLU A 95 -0.98 -16.04 -1.07
C GLU A 95 0.15 -16.01 -0.03
N LYS A 96 1.38 -16.32 -0.47
CA LYS A 96 2.59 -16.16 0.35
C LYS A 96 2.83 -14.70 0.72
N ASP A 97 2.75 -13.80 -0.24
CA ASP A 97 2.94 -12.36 -0.02
C ASP A 97 1.82 -11.76 0.82
N ARG A 98 0.58 -12.13 0.54
CA ARG A 98 -0.60 -11.74 1.34
C ARG A 98 -0.42 -12.14 2.80
N THR A 99 -0.03 -13.39 3.04
CA THR A 99 0.21 -13.93 4.40
C THR A 99 1.33 -13.16 5.11
N GLU A 100 2.41 -12.81 4.42
CA GLU A 100 3.52 -12.05 5.00
C GLU A 100 3.12 -10.61 5.37
N ILE A 101 2.34 -9.94 4.52
CA ILE A 101 1.77 -8.62 4.81
C ILE A 101 0.87 -8.68 6.04
N ILE A 102 -0.03 -9.68 6.10
CA ILE A 102 -0.93 -9.87 7.25
C ILE A 102 -0.14 -10.08 8.54
N ARG A 103 0.88 -10.96 8.52
CA ARG A 103 1.77 -11.20 9.67
C ARG A 103 2.46 -9.91 10.13
N TYR A 104 3.00 -9.14 9.20
CA TYR A 104 3.63 -7.85 9.50
C TYR A 104 2.67 -6.89 10.21
N ILE A 105 1.43 -6.76 9.71
CA ILE A 105 0.42 -5.88 10.31
C ILE A 105 0.11 -6.32 11.75
N PHE A 106 -0.10 -7.62 11.98
CA PHE A 106 -0.37 -8.12 13.32
C PHE A 106 0.80 -7.93 14.28
N ASP A 107 2.04 -8.13 13.82
CA ASP A 107 3.23 -7.89 14.63
C ASP A 107 3.35 -6.42 15.02
N LYS A 108 3.07 -5.50 14.10
CA LYS A 108 3.07 -4.05 14.39
C LYS A 108 1.96 -3.66 15.35
N GLN A 109 0.76 -4.22 15.22
CA GLN A 109 -0.33 -4.00 16.18
C GLN A 109 0.07 -4.48 17.58
N ARG A 110 0.68 -5.67 17.70
CA ARG A 110 1.17 -6.21 18.98
C ARG A 110 2.25 -5.32 19.60
N GLU A 111 3.20 -4.81 18.81
CA GLU A 111 4.22 -3.87 19.29
C GLU A 111 3.61 -2.60 19.87
N ILE A 112 2.61 -2.02 19.19
CA ILE A 112 1.91 -0.80 19.63
C ILE A 112 1.18 -1.05 20.95
N ILE A 113 0.44 -2.16 21.06
CA ILE A 113 -0.26 -2.54 22.30
C ILE A 113 0.73 -2.69 23.46
N LYS A 114 1.85 -3.39 23.26
CA LYS A 114 2.89 -3.55 24.29
C LYS A 114 3.48 -2.21 24.75
N LYS A 115 3.74 -1.30 23.82
CA LYS A 115 4.26 0.05 24.13
C LYS A 115 3.24 0.89 24.90
N GLY A 116 1.97 0.82 24.52
CA GLY A 116 0.88 1.51 25.23
C GLY A 116 0.72 1.01 26.67
N LEU A 117 0.74 -0.31 26.87
CA LEU A 117 0.71 -0.93 28.21
C LEU A 117 1.90 -0.51 29.07
N LEU A 118 3.12 -0.49 28.51
CA LEU A 118 4.32 -0.06 29.21
C LEU A 118 4.24 1.42 29.64
N TYR A 119 3.67 2.29 28.81
CA TYR A 119 3.51 3.70 29.14
C TYR A 119 2.49 3.93 30.26
N ALA A 120 1.39 3.16 30.29
CA ALA A 120 0.40 3.22 31.36
C ALA A 120 0.97 2.78 32.72
N GLN A 121 1.82 1.76 32.75
CA GLN A 121 2.47 1.26 33.97
C GLN A 121 3.48 2.26 34.58
N ARG A 122 4.11 3.11 33.77
CA ARG A 122 5.09 4.11 34.24
C ARG A 122 4.50 5.39 34.81
N LYS A 123 3.20 5.64 34.59
CA LYS A 123 2.48 6.84 35.07
C LYS A 123 1.65 6.57 36.33
N GLY A 124 1.55 5.30 36.75
CA GLY A 124 0.73 4.86 37.88
C GLY A 124 1.52 4.35 39.09
N GLY A 125 2.83 4.59 39.15
CA GLY A 125 3.70 4.30 40.29
C GLY A 125 4.57 5.49 40.61
#